data_AF-A0A662S901-F1
#
_entry.id   AF-A0A662S901-F1
#
_cell.length_a   1.000
_cell.length_b   1.000
_cell.length_c   1.000
_cell.angle_alpha   90.00
_cell.angle_beta   90.00
_cell.angle_gamma   90.00
#
_symmetry.space_group_name_H-M   'P 1'
#
loop_
_entity.id
_entity.type
_entity.pdbx_description
1 polymer ?
#
loop_
_entity_poly.entity_id
_entity_poly.type
_entity_poly.pdbx_seq_one_letter_code
_entity_poly.pdbx_strand_id
1 'polypeptide(L)'
;MNSKEERKRITFSLADALRLGYDNVKRRFNRAVLSIVAITLGIAFFSTLSLMDNFFQLYSQAERGSLRVESYQYGLVLVSLAVCIVSITNSMLIAVYERYREIGTMKCLGALDQHVLKLFLVESVILAFLGGIFGFGIGLVASILACGFSIGFHVIFELSPAVPLVLLGKVVLLSIFLSTVATMYPAYKAAKLDPVEALRYEI
;
A
#
# COMPACT_ATOMS: atom_id res chain seq x y z
N MET A 1 40.76 33.69 7.32
CA MET A 1 41.12 32.34 7.78
C MET A 1 39.87 31.68 8.34
N ASN A 2 39.30 30.75 7.56
CA ASN A 2 38.33 29.68 7.89
C ASN A 2 37.03 30.01 8.69
N SER A 3 36.03 30.56 8.00
CA SER A 3 34.61 30.41 8.35
C SER A 3 34.07 29.15 7.66
N LYS A 4 34.05 28.03 8.39
CA LYS A 4 33.29 26.83 8.04
C LYS A 4 32.35 26.55 9.20
N GLU A 5 31.22 27.26 9.22
CA GLU A 5 30.06 26.82 9.98
C GLU A 5 29.68 25.43 9.49
N GLU A 6 29.90 24.44 10.35
CA GLU A 6 29.31 23.12 10.24
C GLU A 6 27.79 23.27 10.29
N ARG A 7 27.19 23.46 9.11
CA ARG A 7 25.81 23.03 8.86
C ARG A 7 25.80 21.53 9.06
N LYS A 8 25.56 21.10 10.30
CA LYS A 8 25.33 19.70 10.68
C LYS A 8 24.08 19.27 9.92
N ARG A 9 24.28 18.78 8.69
CA ARG A 9 23.23 18.13 7.90
C ARG A 9 22.78 16.96 8.75
N ILE A 10 21.62 17.06 9.38
CA ILE A 10 20.94 15.90 9.92
C ILE A 10 20.51 15.11 8.67
N THR A 11 21.44 14.34 8.12
CA THR A 11 21.13 13.38 7.07
C THR A 11 20.33 12.29 7.76
N PHE A 12 19.00 12.41 7.69
CA PHE A 12 18.11 11.31 8.08
C PHE A 12 18.53 10.09 7.26
N SER A 13 19.14 9.12 7.92
CA SER A 13 19.42 7.83 7.32
C SER A 13 18.08 7.15 7.01
N LEU A 14 18.02 6.31 5.97
CA LEU A 14 16.82 5.54 5.65
C LEU A 14 16.37 4.67 6.85
N ALA A 15 17.32 4.24 7.68
CA ALA A 15 17.04 3.50 8.90
C ALA A 15 16.27 4.33 9.95
N ASP A 16 16.64 5.61 10.11
CA ASP A 16 15.95 6.51 11.05
C ASP A 16 14.54 6.82 10.56
N ALA A 17 14.37 7.01 9.25
CA ALA A 17 13.06 7.22 8.65
C ALA A 17 12.14 5.98 8.79
N LEU A 18 12.68 4.78 8.62
CA LEU A 18 11.94 3.52 8.83
C LEU A 18 11.51 3.33 10.28
N ARG A 19 12.41 3.57 11.24
CA ARG A 19 12.11 3.46 12.66
C ARG A 19 11.04 4.46 13.08
N LEU A 20 11.17 5.72 12.66
CA LEU A 20 10.18 6.77 12.93
C LEU A 20 8.83 6.46 12.27
N GLY A 21 8.84 5.92 11.04
CA GLY A 21 7.63 5.45 10.36
C GLY A 21 6.91 4.35 11.14
N TYR A 22 7.65 3.35 11.62
CA TYR A 22 7.09 2.27 12.42
C TYR A 22 6.50 2.77 13.76
N ASP A 23 7.23 3.64 14.47
CA ASP A 23 6.75 4.21 15.73
C ASP A 23 5.47 5.05 15.53
N ASN A 24 5.34 5.72 14.38
CA ASN A 24 4.11 6.44 14.00
C ASN A 24 2.93 5.48 13.72
N VAL A 25 3.15 4.40 12.98
CA VAL A 25 2.13 3.37 12.71
C VAL A 25 1.60 2.79 14.02
N LYS A 26 2.50 2.52 14.98
CA LYS A 26 2.13 1.97 16.30
C LYS A 26 1.29 2.94 17.13
N ARG A 27 1.62 4.24 17.12
CA ARG A 27 0.84 5.27 17.82
C ARG A 27 -0.54 5.48 17.19
N ARG A 28 -0.70 5.16 15.90
CA ARG A 28 -1.93 5.38 15.14
C ARG A 28 -2.54 4.07 14.60
N PHE A 29 -2.51 3.03 15.43
CA PHE A 29 -2.91 1.68 15.04
C PHE A 29 -4.30 1.63 14.38
N ASN A 30 -5.30 2.29 14.96
CA ASN A 30 -6.68 2.25 14.45
C ASN A 30 -6.82 2.77 13.00
N ARG A 31 -6.00 3.74 12.59
CA ARG A 31 -6.03 4.30 11.23
C ARG A 31 -5.10 3.57 10.27
N ALA A 32 -3.94 3.13 10.78
CA ALA A 32 -3.07 2.21 10.05
C ALA A 32 -3.86 0.96 9.63
N VAL A 33 -4.72 0.43 10.50
CA VAL A 33 -5.62 -0.68 10.20
C VAL A 33 -6.57 -0.36 9.05
N LEU A 34 -7.18 0.83 8.99
CA LEU A 34 -8.06 1.20 7.86
C LEU A 34 -7.32 1.14 6.51
N SER A 35 -6.11 1.69 6.45
CA SER A 35 -5.28 1.65 5.24
C SER A 35 -4.83 0.22 4.91
N ILE A 36 -4.42 -0.56 5.91
CA ILE A 36 -4.03 -1.97 5.72
C ILE A 36 -5.21 -2.78 5.20
N VAL A 37 -6.42 -2.61 5.74
CA VAL A 37 -7.63 -3.31 5.30
C VAL A 37 -7.98 -2.94 3.87
N ALA A 38 -7.92 -1.66 3.50
CA ALA A 38 -8.18 -1.21 2.13
C ALA A 38 -7.19 -1.82 1.13
N ILE A 39 -5.88 -1.83 1.47
CA ILE A 39 -4.84 -2.44 0.64
C ILE A 39 -5.07 -3.96 0.55
N THR A 40 -5.29 -4.60 1.70
CA THR A 40 -5.52 -6.04 1.82
C THR A 40 -6.69 -6.48 0.96
N LEU A 41 -7.83 -5.78 1.01
CA LEU A 41 -9.02 -6.11 0.23
C LEU A 41 -8.80 -5.93 -1.28
N GLY A 42 -8.23 -4.81 -1.70
CA GLY A 42 -7.96 -4.55 -3.12
C GLY A 42 -6.97 -5.57 -3.70
N ILE A 43 -5.92 -5.87 -2.94
CA ILE A 43 -4.91 -6.86 -3.32
C ILE A 43 -5.45 -8.29 -3.29
N ALA A 44 -6.25 -8.66 -2.28
CA ALA A 44 -6.88 -9.96 -2.21
C ALA A 44 -7.80 -10.20 -3.40
N PHE A 45 -8.57 -9.19 -3.81
CA PHE A 45 -9.42 -9.25 -4.99
C PHE A 45 -8.60 -9.46 -6.27
N PHE A 46 -7.55 -8.66 -6.48
CA PHE A 46 -6.64 -8.80 -7.62
C PHE A 46 -5.95 -10.18 -7.65
N SER A 47 -5.45 -10.64 -6.50
CA SER A 47 -4.77 -11.93 -6.36
C SER A 47 -5.73 -13.10 -6.61
N THR A 48 -6.96 -13.03 -6.09
CA THR A 48 -7.99 -14.06 -6.33
C THR A 48 -8.27 -14.19 -7.82
N LEU A 49 -8.54 -13.07 -8.49
CA LEU A 49 -8.84 -13.06 -9.92
C LEU A 49 -7.66 -13.55 -10.76
N SER A 50 -6.43 -13.15 -10.40
CA SER A 50 -5.22 -13.58 -11.11
C SER A 50 -4.96 -15.08 -10.93
N LEU A 51 -5.15 -15.62 -9.72
CA LEU A 51 -4.99 -17.05 -9.46
C LEU A 51 -6.06 -17.87 -10.16
N MET A 52 -7.31 -17.42 -10.12
CA MET A 52 -8.42 -18.09 -10.80
C MET A 52 -8.20 -18.16 -12.32
N ASP A 53 -7.66 -17.10 -12.92
CA ASP A 53 -7.25 -17.09 -14.33
C ASP A 53 -6.19 -18.16 -14.64
N ASN A 54 -5.18 -18.31 -13.77
CA ASN A 54 -4.16 -19.36 -13.92
C ASN A 54 -4.76 -20.77 -13.78
N PHE A 55 -5.63 -21.01 -12.80
CA PHE A 55 -6.31 -22.30 -12.62
C PHE A 55 -7.18 -22.66 -13.82
N PHE A 56 -7.93 -21.68 -14.34
CA PHE A 56 -8.79 -21.87 -15.49
C PHE A 56 -8.01 -22.12 -16.78
N GLN A 57 -6.86 -21.47 -16.95
CA GLN A 57 -5.96 -21.74 -18.08
C GLN A 57 -5.35 -23.14 -18.02
N LEU A 58 -5.06 -23.67 -16.82
CA LEU A 58 -4.63 -25.07 -16.66
C LEU A 58 -5.76 -26.05 -17.04
N TYR A 59 -6.99 -25.80 -16.56
CA TYR A 59 -8.14 -26.66 -16.86
C TYR A 59 -8.52 -26.65 -18.35
N SER A 60 -8.51 -25.48 -18.99
CA SER A 60 -8.79 -25.32 -20.44
C SER A 60 -7.66 -25.78 -21.37
N GLN A 61 -6.47 -26.12 -20.86
CA GLN A 61 -5.52 -26.92 -21.64
C GLN A 61 -5.90 -28.39 -21.66
N ALA A 62 -6.55 -28.89 -20.60
CA ALA A 62 -6.97 -30.28 -20.49
C ALA A 62 -8.23 -30.58 -21.32
N GLU A 63 -9.20 -29.65 -21.35
CA GLU A 63 -10.32 -29.69 -22.28
C GLU A 63 -10.07 -28.73 -23.45
N ARG A 64 -10.14 -29.17 -24.70
CA ARG A 64 -9.98 -28.33 -25.92
C ARG A 64 -11.11 -27.28 -26.11
N GLY A 65 -11.46 -26.54 -25.07
CA GLY A 65 -12.45 -25.47 -25.05
C GLY A 65 -11.77 -24.13 -24.87
N SER A 66 -11.77 -23.31 -25.92
CA SER A 66 -11.31 -21.92 -25.88
C SER A 66 -12.31 -21.02 -25.18
N LEU A 67 -12.34 -21.05 -23.85
CA LEU A 67 -13.06 -20.06 -23.06
C LEU A 67 -12.12 -18.86 -22.84
N ARG A 68 -12.37 -17.81 -23.62
CA ARG A 68 -11.65 -16.53 -23.54
C ARG A 68 -11.91 -15.91 -22.17
N VAL A 69 -10.84 -15.48 -21.50
CA VAL A 69 -10.92 -14.57 -20.36
C VAL A 69 -11.76 -13.37 -20.79
N GLU A 70 -12.95 -13.24 -20.21
CA GLU A 70 -13.90 -12.22 -20.61
C GLU A 70 -13.38 -10.83 -20.21
N SER A 71 -13.48 -9.88 -21.14
CA SER A 71 -12.96 -8.52 -20.98
C SER A 71 -13.51 -7.76 -19.75
N TYR A 72 -14.62 -8.22 -19.17
CA TYR A 72 -15.19 -7.63 -17.95
C TYR A 72 -14.27 -7.73 -16.72
N GLN A 73 -13.43 -8.76 -16.63
CA GLN A 73 -12.59 -9.00 -15.45
C GLN A 73 -11.58 -7.87 -15.24
N TYR A 74 -10.97 -7.40 -16.33
CA TYR A 74 -10.04 -6.26 -16.27
C TYR A 74 -10.74 -4.97 -15.81
N GLY A 75 -11.99 -4.76 -16.22
CA GLY A 75 -12.80 -3.63 -15.75
C GLY A 75 -13.03 -3.66 -14.24
N LEU A 76 -13.39 -4.82 -13.69
CA LEU A 76 -13.59 -4.99 -12.24
C LEU A 76 -12.31 -4.74 -11.44
N VAL A 77 -11.17 -5.24 -11.93
CA VAL A 77 -9.86 -4.98 -11.31
C VAL A 77 -9.56 -3.49 -11.30
N LEU A 78 -9.72 -2.79 -12.43
CA LEU A 78 -9.45 -1.36 -12.52
C LEU A 78 -10.29 -0.55 -11.53
N VAL A 79 -11.59 -0.83 -11.44
CA VAL A 79 -12.49 -0.15 -10.48
C VAL A 79 -12.08 -0.44 -9.04
N SER A 80 -11.76 -1.70 -8.72
CA SER A 80 -11.31 -2.10 -7.37
C SER A 80 -10.02 -1.37 -6.96
N LEU A 81 -9.03 -1.29 -7.86
CA LEU A 81 -7.78 -0.57 -7.61
C LEU A 81 -8.02 0.94 -7.45
N ALA A 82 -8.91 1.53 -8.25
CA ALA A 82 -9.28 2.94 -8.11
C ALA A 82 -9.91 3.24 -6.74
N VAL A 83 -10.84 2.40 -6.28
CA VAL A 83 -11.46 2.52 -4.95
C VAL A 83 -10.41 2.37 -3.84
N CYS A 84 -9.44 1.47 -4.00
CA CYS A 84 -8.33 1.29 -3.07
C CYS A 84 -7.50 2.59 -2.96
N ILE A 85 -7.12 3.22 -4.08
CA ILE A 85 -6.37 4.48 -4.11
C ILE A 85 -7.14 5.58 -3.38
N VAL A 86 -8.44 5.75 -3.66
CA VAL A 86 -9.27 6.77 -3.01
C VAL A 86 -9.33 6.55 -1.50
N SER A 87 -9.51 5.30 -1.07
CA SER A 87 -9.59 4.93 0.36
C SER A 87 -8.30 5.25 1.11
N ILE A 88 -7.14 4.91 0.52
CA ILE A 88 -5.81 5.21 1.08
C ILE A 88 -5.60 6.72 1.16
N THR A 89 -5.92 7.43 0.07
CA THR A 89 -5.76 8.89 0.00
C THR A 89 -6.56 9.59 1.09
N ASN A 90 -7.82 9.20 1.28
CA ASN A 90 -8.69 9.79 2.30
C ASN A 90 -8.18 9.50 3.71
N SER A 91 -7.79 8.25 4.00
CA SER A 91 -7.20 7.87 5.29
C SER A 91 -5.93 8.68 5.61
N MET A 92 -5.11 8.91 4.59
CA MET A 92 -3.87 9.68 4.73
C MET A 92 -4.12 11.18 4.89
N LEU A 93 -5.11 11.76 4.19
CA LEU A 93 -5.50 13.16 4.43
C LEU A 93 -5.94 13.37 5.88
N ILE A 94 -6.76 12.48 6.43
CA ILE A 94 -7.16 12.53 7.84
C ILE A 94 -5.92 12.44 8.75
N ALA A 95 -4.91 11.65 8.39
CA ALA A 95 -3.64 11.55 9.12
C ALA A 95 -2.91 12.90 9.25
N VAL A 96 -2.89 13.63 8.14
CA VAL A 96 -2.23 14.93 8.06
C VAL A 96 -2.94 15.94 8.95
N TYR A 97 -4.28 15.92 8.97
CA TYR A 97 -5.07 16.83 9.80
C TYR A 97 -4.98 16.50 11.29
N GLU A 98 -4.97 15.23 11.68
CA GLU A 98 -4.80 14.82 13.08
C GLU A 98 -3.43 15.24 13.65
N ARG A 99 -2.40 15.35 12.79
CA ARG A 99 -1.02 15.71 13.18
C ARG A 99 -0.60 17.12 12.76
N TYR A 100 -1.58 17.98 12.45
CA TYR A 100 -1.33 19.32 11.92
C TYR A 100 -0.36 20.12 12.80
N ARG A 101 -0.57 20.12 14.13
CA ARG A 101 0.29 20.81 15.10
C ARG A 101 1.67 20.17 15.25
N GLU A 102 1.75 18.84 15.28
CA GLU A 102 3.04 18.13 15.37
C GLU A 102 3.94 18.42 14.16
N ILE A 103 3.35 18.47 12.96
CA ILE A 103 4.06 18.81 11.72
C ILE A 103 4.49 20.28 11.76
N GLY A 104 3.61 21.18 12.22
CA GLY A 104 3.92 22.59 12.42
C GLY A 104 5.08 22.83 13.37
N THR A 105 5.10 22.19 14.53
CA THR A 105 6.18 22.32 15.52
C THR A 105 7.49 21.76 14.96
N MET A 106 7.45 20.64 14.25
CA MET A 106 8.62 20.04 13.59
C MET A 106 9.22 20.99 12.55
N LYS A 107 8.37 21.68 11.77
CA LYS A 107 8.80 22.71 10.81
C LYS A 107 9.37 23.95 11.47
N CYS A 108 8.80 24.42 12.59
CA CYS A 108 9.35 25.53 13.37
C CYS A 108 10.75 25.23 13.92
N LEU A 109 11.03 23.97 14.23
CA LEU A 109 12.35 23.49 14.67
C LEU A 109 13.35 23.31 13.50
N GLY A 110 12.95 23.65 12.26
CA GLY A 110 13.82 23.61 11.09
C GLY A 110 13.74 22.31 10.27
N ALA A 111 12.71 21.48 10.45
CA ALA A 111 12.51 20.34 9.55
C ALA A 111 12.16 20.81 8.14
N LEU A 112 12.86 20.29 7.14
CA LEU A 112 12.57 20.56 5.73
C LEU A 112 11.30 19.82 5.29
N ASP A 113 10.59 20.38 4.30
CA ASP A 113 9.43 19.75 3.65
C ASP A 113 9.73 18.31 3.18
N GLN A 114 10.96 18.06 2.73
CA GLN A 114 11.41 16.74 2.30
C GLN A 114 11.43 15.71 3.44
N HIS A 115 11.65 16.12 4.69
CA HIS A 115 11.63 15.22 5.84
C HIS A 115 10.19 14.75 6.12
N VAL A 116 9.24 15.68 6.09
CA VAL A 116 7.81 15.39 6.26
C VAL A 116 7.32 14.48 5.14
N LEU A 117 7.69 14.78 3.89
CA LEU A 117 7.32 13.96 2.74
C LEU A 117 7.89 12.53 2.84
N LYS A 118 9.18 12.38 3.19
CA LYS A 118 9.81 11.06 3.39
C LYS A 118 9.15 10.26 4.51
N LEU A 119 8.76 10.92 5.61
CA LEU A 119 8.12 10.26 6.74
C LEU A 119 6.81 9.56 6.29
N PHE A 120 5.95 10.29 5.59
CA PHE A 120 4.68 9.76 5.10
C PHE A 120 4.86 8.70 4.01
N LEU A 121 5.84 8.87 3.11
CA LEU A 121 6.13 7.85 2.11
C LEU A 121 6.62 6.55 2.75
N VAL A 122 7.53 6.62 3.71
CA VAL A 122 8.03 5.43 4.42
C VAL A 122 6.91 4.74 5.19
N GLU A 123 6.05 5.50 5.86
CA GLU A 123 4.84 4.97 6.51
C GLU A 123 3.96 4.21 5.51
N SER A 124 3.68 4.80 4.34
CA SER A 124 2.85 4.17 3.30
C SER A 124 3.45 2.88 2.75
N VAL A 125 4.78 2.78 2.65
CA VAL A 125 5.49 1.57 2.19
C VAL A 125 5.37 0.46 3.22
N ILE A 126 5.54 0.77 4.52
CA ILE A 126 5.37 -0.22 5.60
C ILE A 126 3.94 -0.79 5.56
N LEU A 127 2.94 0.08 5.45
CA LEU A 127 1.53 -0.34 5.38
C LEU A 127 1.24 -1.16 4.12
N ALA A 128 1.83 -0.78 2.97
CA ALA A 128 1.67 -1.49 1.70
C ALA A 128 2.29 -2.88 1.70
N PHE A 129 3.45 -3.03 2.34
CA PHE A 129 4.13 -4.30 2.47
C PHE A 129 3.28 -5.26 3.32
N LEU A 130 2.82 -4.81 4.49
CA LEU A 130 1.94 -5.60 5.35
C LEU A 130 0.62 -5.94 4.66
N GLY A 131 -0.09 -4.94 4.11
CA GLY A 131 -1.35 -5.14 3.42
C GLY A 131 -1.22 -5.99 2.16
N GLY A 132 -0.09 -5.93 1.45
CA GLY A 132 0.19 -6.76 0.29
C GLY A 132 0.36 -8.23 0.65
N ILE A 133 1.11 -8.52 1.73
CA ILE A 133 1.29 -9.90 2.22
C ILE A 133 -0.02 -10.49 2.71
N PHE A 134 -0.76 -9.76 3.54
CA PHE A 134 -2.06 -10.21 4.04
C PHE A 134 -3.07 -10.36 2.89
N GLY A 135 -3.09 -9.41 1.95
CA GLY A 135 -3.95 -9.47 0.78
C GLY A 135 -3.67 -10.68 -0.10
N PHE A 136 -2.40 -10.98 -0.36
CA PHE A 136 -2.02 -12.19 -1.09
C PHE A 136 -2.45 -13.46 -0.35
N GLY A 137 -2.20 -13.55 0.96
CA GLY A 137 -2.61 -14.71 1.76
C GLY A 137 -4.12 -14.96 1.71
N ILE A 138 -4.92 -13.89 1.86
CA ILE A 138 -6.38 -13.97 1.76
C ILE A 138 -6.81 -14.33 0.34
N GLY A 139 -6.21 -13.72 -0.68
CA GLY A 139 -6.53 -13.99 -2.08
C GLY A 139 -6.20 -15.42 -2.51
N LEU A 140 -5.12 -16.00 -1.97
CA LEU A 140 -4.75 -17.39 -2.19
C LEU A 140 -5.80 -18.34 -1.59
N VAL A 141 -6.18 -18.12 -0.33
CA VAL A 141 -7.23 -18.93 0.32
C VAL A 141 -8.56 -18.78 -0.41
N ALA A 142 -8.96 -17.55 -0.75
CA ALA A 142 -10.19 -17.28 -1.49
C ALA A 142 -10.22 -17.96 -2.86
N SER A 143 -9.10 -17.93 -3.59
CA SER A 143 -8.99 -18.60 -4.90
C SER A 143 -9.08 -20.12 -4.77
N ILE A 144 -8.44 -20.71 -3.76
CA ILE A 144 -8.50 -22.17 -3.50
C ILE A 144 -9.94 -22.57 -3.18
N LEU A 145 -10.63 -21.82 -2.31
CA LEU A 145 -12.03 -22.11 -1.97
C LEU A 145 -12.92 -21.98 -3.20
N ALA A 146 -12.82 -20.87 -3.95
CA ALA A 146 -13.64 -20.62 -5.14
C ALA A 146 -13.44 -21.71 -6.22
N CYS A 147 -12.19 -22.07 -6.51
CA CYS A 147 -11.86 -23.11 -7.49
C CYS A 147 -12.23 -24.51 -6.98
N GLY A 148 -11.99 -24.79 -5.70
CA GLY A 148 -12.29 -26.08 -5.07
C GLY A 148 -13.78 -26.41 -5.09
N PHE A 149 -14.66 -25.43 -4.88
CA PHE A 149 -16.12 -25.61 -5.00
C PHE A 149 -16.61 -25.72 -6.45
N SER A 150 -15.91 -25.12 -7.41
CA SER A 150 -16.38 -25.07 -8.81
C SER A 150 -15.87 -26.21 -9.68
N ILE A 151 -14.57 -26.53 -9.59
CA ILE A 151 -13.85 -27.44 -10.50
C ILE A 151 -13.28 -28.66 -9.74
N GLY A 152 -13.26 -28.60 -8.40
CA GLY A 152 -12.74 -29.66 -7.52
C GLY A 152 -11.31 -29.40 -7.07
N PHE A 153 -10.97 -29.91 -5.88
CA PHE A 153 -9.68 -29.67 -5.22
C PHE A 153 -8.47 -30.33 -5.92
N HIS A 154 -8.69 -31.25 -6.87
CA HIS A 154 -7.62 -31.97 -7.55
C HIS A 154 -6.74 -31.05 -8.42
N VAL A 155 -7.34 -30.05 -9.06
CA VAL A 155 -6.65 -29.06 -9.93
C VAL A 155 -5.65 -28.20 -9.14
N ILE A 156 -5.83 -28.09 -7.81
CA ILE A 156 -4.96 -27.30 -6.94
C ILE A 156 -3.58 -27.93 -6.82
N PHE A 157 -3.48 -29.26 -6.84
CA PHE A 157 -2.21 -29.98 -6.76
C PHE A 157 -1.44 -29.99 -8.08
N GLU A 158 -2.09 -29.66 -9.20
CA GLU A 158 -1.46 -29.56 -10.52
C GLU A 158 -0.82 -28.18 -10.75
N LEU A 159 -1.14 -27.18 -9.92
CA LEU A 159 -0.54 -25.86 -10.04
C LEU A 159 0.92 -25.88 -9.56
N SER A 160 1.82 -25.47 -10.45
CA SER A 160 3.24 -25.34 -10.11
C SER A 160 3.45 -24.36 -8.94
N PRO A 161 4.22 -24.71 -7.90
CA PRO A 161 4.53 -23.83 -6.78
C PRO A 161 5.22 -22.51 -7.17
N ALA A 162 5.79 -22.45 -8.38
CA ALA A 162 6.38 -21.23 -8.92
C ALA A 162 5.34 -20.13 -9.19
N VAL A 163 4.09 -20.49 -9.55
CA VAL A 163 3.05 -19.53 -9.92
C VAL A 163 2.65 -18.63 -8.75
N PRO A 164 2.28 -19.16 -7.56
CA PRO A 164 1.98 -18.33 -6.39
C PRO A 164 3.17 -17.47 -5.95
N LEU A 165 4.40 -17.98 -6.06
CA LEU A 165 5.60 -17.26 -5.64
C LEU A 165 5.89 -16.05 -6.53
N VAL A 166 5.76 -16.21 -7.85
CA VAL A 166 5.88 -15.10 -8.81
C VAL A 166 4.76 -14.08 -8.60
N LEU A 167 3.54 -14.55 -8.32
CA LEU A 167 2.41 -13.67 -8.06
C LEU A 167 2.61 -12.85 -6.79
N LEU A 168 3.12 -13.44 -5.70
CA LEU A 168 3.45 -12.73 -4.47
C LEU A 168 4.36 -11.53 -4.74
N GLY A 169 5.43 -11.73 -5.51
CA GLY A 169 6.34 -10.66 -5.90
C GLY A 169 5.64 -9.54 -6.67
N LYS A 170 4.81 -9.88 -7.66
CA LYS A 170 4.02 -8.91 -8.44
C LYS A 170 3.05 -8.14 -7.56
N VAL A 171 2.37 -8.83 -6.66
CA VAL A 171 1.35 -8.27 -5.78
C VAL A 171 1.94 -7.31 -4.75
N VAL A 172 3.09 -7.65 -4.14
CA VAL A 172 3.79 -6.76 -3.20
C VAL A 172 4.30 -5.51 -3.92
N LEU A 173 4.84 -5.64 -5.14
CA LEU A 173 5.24 -4.48 -5.94
C LEU A 173 4.03 -3.60 -6.30
N LEU A 174 2.91 -4.21 -6.69
CA LEU A 174 1.69 -3.50 -7.00
C LEU A 174 1.12 -2.77 -5.78
N SER A 175 1.13 -3.39 -4.59
CA SER A 175 0.63 -2.76 -3.36
C SER A 175 1.48 -1.54 -2.97
N ILE A 176 2.81 -1.65 -3.06
CA ILE A 176 3.74 -0.55 -2.81
C ILE A 176 3.51 0.57 -3.82
N PHE A 177 3.36 0.25 -5.11
CA PHE A 177 3.10 1.23 -6.16
C PHE A 177 1.78 1.97 -5.92
N LEU A 178 0.68 1.27 -5.67
CA LEU A 178 -0.63 1.87 -5.41
C LEU A 178 -0.62 2.76 -4.17
N SER A 179 -0.02 2.28 -3.08
CA SER A 179 0.08 3.03 -1.82
C SER A 179 0.91 4.31 -1.98
N THR A 180 2.07 4.21 -2.63
CA THR A 180 2.93 5.39 -2.85
C THR A 180 2.26 6.43 -3.76
N VAL A 181 1.57 6.01 -4.82
CA VAL A 181 0.80 6.91 -5.69
C VAL A 181 -0.34 7.58 -4.90
N ALA A 182 -1.10 6.81 -4.12
CA ALA A 182 -2.20 7.34 -3.32
C ALA A 182 -1.72 8.30 -2.21
N THR A 183 -0.56 8.04 -1.61
CA THR A 183 0.01 8.86 -0.54
C THR A 183 0.73 10.11 -1.05
N MET A 184 1.16 10.15 -2.31
CA MET A 184 1.97 11.26 -2.84
C MET A 184 1.28 12.62 -2.66
N TYR A 185 0.00 12.72 -3.03
CA TYR A 185 -0.78 13.96 -2.88
C TYR A 185 -0.92 14.43 -1.42
N PRO A 186 -1.42 13.61 -0.47
CA PRO A 186 -1.54 14.04 0.92
C PRO A 186 -0.19 14.29 1.58
N ALA A 187 0.85 13.51 1.27
CA ALA A 187 2.20 13.73 1.78
C ALA A 187 2.76 15.09 1.34
N TYR A 188 2.55 15.45 0.07
CA TYR A 188 2.93 16.77 -0.45
C TYR A 188 2.14 17.90 0.23
N LYS A 189 0.84 17.70 0.44
CA LYS A 189 0.00 18.67 1.17
C LYS A 189 0.51 18.88 2.60
N ALA A 190 0.84 17.80 3.30
CA ALA A 190 1.43 17.84 4.65
C ALA A 190 2.79 18.56 4.66
N ALA A 191 3.63 18.25 3.67
CA ALA A 191 4.94 18.86 3.52
C ALA A 191 4.87 20.34 3.19
N LYS A 192 3.76 20.88 2.66
CA LYS A 192 3.58 22.30 2.36
C LYS A 192 2.76 23.08 3.39
N LEU A 193 2.45 22.48 4.53
CA LEU A 193 1.72 23.17 5.60
C LEU A 193 2.52 24.38 6.13
N ASP A 194 1.81 25.49 6.34
CA ASP A 194 2.36 26.70 6.94
C ASP A 194 2.47 26.50 8.47
N PRO A 195 3.69 26.57 9.04
CA PRO A 195 3.89 26.39 10.48
C PRO A 195 3.15 27.44 11.33
N VAL A 196 2.94 28.65 10.82
CA VAL A 196 2.24 29.72 11.55
C VAL A 196 0.76 29.36 11.70
N GLU A 197 0.15 28.86 10.62
CA GLU A 197 -1.26 28.43 10.63
C GLU A 197 -1.45 27.16 11.47
N ALA A 198 -0.46 26.27 11.49
CA ALA A 198 -0.44 25.08 12.34
C ALA A 198 -0.47 25.38 13.84
N LEU A 199 0.17 26.47 14.28
CA LEU A 199 0.18 26.88 15.68
C LEU A 199 -1.05 27.71 16.06
N ARG A 200 -1.68 28.37 15.10
CA ARG A 200 -2.85 29.24 15.32
C ARG A 200 -4.18 28.48 15.42
N TYR A 201 -4.21 27.20 15.11
CA TYR A 201 -5.43 26.35 15.09
C TYR A 201 -6.09 26.14 16.48
N GLU A 202 -5.78 26.95 17.50
CA GLU A 202 -6.32 26.85 18.86
C GLU A 202 -6.91 28.16 19.43
N ILE A 203 -7.17 29.18 18.60
CA ILE A 203 -7.91 30.38 19.04
C ILE A 203 -9.30 30.42 18.40
#